data_AF-A0A1W9UNA3-F1
#
_entry.id   AF-A0A1W9UNA3-F1
#
_cell.length_a   1.000
_cell.length_b   1.000
_cell.length_c   1.000
_cell.angle_alpha   90.00
_cell.angle_beta   90.00
_cell.angle_gamma   90.00
#
_symmetry.space_group_name_H-M   'P 1'
#
loop_
_entity.id
_entity.type
_entity.pdbx_description
1 polymer ?
#
loop_
_entity_poly.entity_id
_entity_poly.type
_entity_poly.pdbx_seq_one_letter_code
_entity_poly.pdbx_strand_id
1 'polypeptide(L)'
;MAKQFKLQWPVDRHTITQYFGENPQIYAKFNQAGHEGLDFSAAVNDNVYACAAGQVIDVRPNDGNAYGLYVRLQHRVDGAIYQTIYAHLSEVLVAEHQSVSAGERIGLSGNTGHSFAPHLHLTLKLIGAKTSGYPDGVVDPLPYLREEEIPAPSDLTIYTTDQVRLRAKPTTASAHLTWLDDGEALVVLGDAGAARARVGERGQWIQVQRADGMNGFVAAWYTQLELPTPAPPPHEETEPEPELPDTLAVYPTEALNARNGPSTGSSRIAIVLPHDPLEIVGDWDVALAKIGDRGEWLRVRLPDSRRGYVAAWYVQLSPGPTPDTLLTVYPTEDMNMRERPTVRAKLVGRLAHNTPLTVHDDPERARVLVGRYDEWLYVETPEGEWGWVAAWYASDVMT
;
A
#
# COMPACT_ATOMS: atom_id res chain seq x y z
N MET A 1 -38.04 15.84 -8.21
CA MET A 1 -36.93 16.76 -8.55
C MET A 1 -36.16 16.15 -9.69
N ALA A 2 -35.81 16.92 -10.73
CA ALA A 2 -35.04 16.41 -11.86
C ALA A 2 -33.70 15.85 -11.37
N LYS A 3 -33.25 14.71 -11.90
CA LYS A 3 -31.96 14.14 -11.49
C LYS A 3 -30.88 15.01 -12.12
N GLN A 4 -30.16 15.75 -11.29
CA GLN A 4 -28.98 16.50 -11.73
C GLN A 4 -28.03 15.53 -12.46
N PHE A 5 -27.62 15.87 -13.69
CA PHE A 5 -26.60 15.10 -14.40
C PHE A 5 -25.33 15.11 -13.54
N LYS A 6 -24.77 13.92 -13.29
CA LYS A 6 -23.63 13.73 -12.40
C LYS A 6 -22.55 12.94 -13.14
N LEU A 7 -21.32 13.46 -13.11
CA LEU A 7 -20.12 12.85 -13.66
C LEU A 7 -19.35 12.14 -12.54
N GLN A 8 -18.90 10.92 -12.79
CA GLN A 8 -17.91 10.24 -11.96
C GLN A 8 -16.49 10.73 -12.32
N TRP A 9 -15.53 10.48 -11.43
CA TRP A 9 -14.13 10.75 -11.70
C TRP A 9 -13.63 9.92 -12.89
N PRO A 10 -12.98 10.54 -13.89
CA PRO A 10 -12.53 9.83 -15.08
C PRO A 10 -11.17 9.14 -14.94
N VAL A 11 -10.45 9.33 -13.82
CA VAL A 11 -9.08 8.81 -13.61
C VAL A 11 -8.90 8.26 -12.21
N ASP A 12 -7.87 7.42 -12.03
CA ASP A 12 -7.54 6.83 -10.74
C ASP A 12 -7.02 7.87 -9.72
N ARG A 13 -6.34 8.92 -10.18
CA ARG A 13 -5.86 10.02 -9.32
C ARG A 13 -6.87 11.16 -9.35
N HIS A 14 -7.63 11.33 -8.27
CA HIS A 14 -8.65 12.37 -8.14
C HIS A 14 -8.02 13.75 -7.86
N THR A 15 -7.16 14.22 -8.76
CA THR A 15 -6.46 15.50 -8.65
C THR A 15 -6.70 16.29 -9.92
N ILE A 16 -7.34 17.46 -9.78
CA ILE A 16 -7.49 18.44 -10.86
C ILE A 16 -6.22 19.30 -10.88
N THR A 17 -5.57 19.38 -12.03
CA THR A 17 -4.35 20.18 -12.25
C THR A 17 -4.64 21.52 -12.90
N GLN A 18 -5.76 21.65 -13.62
CA GLN A 18 -6.21 22.92 -14.19
C GLN A 18 -7.74 22.97 -14.25
N TYR A 19 -8.31 24.07 -13.79
CA TYR A 19 -9.75 24.28 -13.74
C TYR A 19 -10.28 24.98 -15.00
N PHE A 20 -11.60 24.92 -15.18
CA PHE A 20 -12.31 25.65 -16.22
C PHE A 20 -12.07 27.16 -16.08
N GLY A 21 -11.77 27.83 -17.18
CA GLY A 21 -11.49 29.26 -17.25
C GLY A 21 -10.13 29.74 -16.75
N GLU A 22 -9.28 28.82 -16.30
CA GLU A 22 -7.91 29.20 -15.93
C GLU A 22 -7.06 29.59 -17.15
N ASN A 23 -6.03 30.40 -16.88
CA ASN A 23 -5.05 30.89 -17.85
C ASN A 23 -5.64 31.61 -19.09
N PRO A 24 -6.59 32.57 -18.95
CA PRO A 24 -7.23 33.28 -20.07
C PRO A 24 -6.23 33.85 -21.09
N GLN A 25 -5.09 34.34 -20.62
CA GLN A 25 -4.00 34.87 -21.44
C GLN A 25 -3.40 33.83 -22.41
N ILE A 26 -3.40 32.55 -22.06
CA ILE A 26 -2.91 31.46 -22.91
C ILE A 26 -3.94 31.09 -23.97
N TYR A 27 -5.22 31.08 -23.61
CA TYR A 27 -6.33 30.61 -24.47
C TYR A 27 -6.93 31.70 -25.35
N ALA A 28 -6.66 32.98 -25.08
CA ALA A 28 -7.11 34.11 -25.91
C ALA A 28 -6.71 33.96 -27.39
N LYS A 29 -5.53 33.37 -27.68
CA LYS A 29 -5.08 33.08 -29.05
C LYS A 29 -5.95 32.06 -29.81
N PHE A 30 -6.76 31.29 -29.07
CA PHE A 30 -7.73 30.33 -29.60
C PHE A 30 -9.18 30.87 -29.50
N ASN A 31 -9.34 32.17 -29.21
CA ASN A 31 -10.64 32.81 -29.03
C ASN A 31 -11.50 32.15 -27.93
N GLN A 32 -10.83 31.69 -26.87
CA GLN A 32 -11.47 31.14 -25.67
C GLN A 32 -11.17 32.05 -24.47
N ALA A 33 -12.15 32.23 -23.58
CA ALA A 33 -12.03 33.04 -22.38
C ALA A 33 -11.15 32.39 -21.30
N GLY A 34 -10.66 31.18 -21.52
CA GLY A 34 -9.82 30.40 -20.62
C GLY A 34 -9.87 28.94 -21.00
N HIS A 35 -9.37 28.08 -20.10
CA HIS A 35 -9.39 26.64 -20.28
C HIS A 35 -10.83 26.10 -20.41
N GLU A 36 -11.11 25.31 -21.45
CA GLU A 36 -12.47 24.88 -21.79
C GLU A 36 -12.93 23.56 -21.13
N GLY A 37 -12.24 23.10 -20.10
CA GLY A 37 -12.54 21.84 -19.43
C GLY A 37 -11.88 21.73 -18.04
N LEU A 38 -11.68 20.49 -17.60
CA LEU A 38 -10.87 20.15 -16.43
C LEU A 38 -9.70 19.27 -16.86
N ASP A 39 -8.50 19.59 -16.37
CA ASP A 39 -7.34 18.73 -16.54
C ASP A 39 -7.11 17.94 -15.26
N PHE A 40 -6.87 16.64 -15.40
CA PHE A 40 -6.64 15.72 -14.30
C PHE A 40 -5.21 15.17 -14.34
N SER A 41 -4.59 15.05 -13.17
CA SER A 41 -3.28 14.39 -13.05
C SER A 41 -3.39 12.93 -13.48
N ALA A 42 -2.70 12.57 -14.56
CA ALA A 42 -2.65 11.21 -15.06
C ALA A 42 -1.29 10.98 -15.74
N ALA A 43 -0.61 9.89 -15.41
CA ALA A 43 0.59 9.47 -16.14
C ALA A 43 0.21 8.89 -17.51
N VAL A 44 1.17 8.79 -18.43
CA VAL A 44 0.94 8.05 -19.68
C VAL A 44 0.59 6.60 -19.31
N ASN A 45 -0.47 6.08 -19.93
CA ASN A 45 -1.05 4.75 -19.72
C ASN A 45 -1.84 4.53 -18.41
N ASP A 46 -2.14 5.58 -17.64
CA ASP A 46 -3.14 5.47 -16.57
C ASP A 46 -4.54 5.23 -17.17
N ASN A 47 -5.42 4.55 -16.43
CA ASN A 47 -6.76 4.22 -16.92
C ASN A 47 -7.64 5.48 -17.02
N VAL A 48 -8.40 5.57 -18.10
CA VAL A 48 -9.44 6.59 -18.30
C VAL A 48 -10.81 5.91 -18.34
N TYR A 49 -11.75 6.42 -17.54
CA TYR A 49 -13.08 5.87 -17.35
C TYR A 49 -14.18 6.82 -17.86
N ALA A 50 -15.28 6.26 -18.33
CA ALA A 50 -16.47 7.02 -18.70
C ALA A 50 -17.10 7.66 -17.46
N CYS A 51 -17.16 8.99 -17.42
CA CYS A 51 -17.76 9.76 -16.32
C CYS A 51 -19.25 9.42 -16.12
N ALA A 52 -19.96 9.03 -17.18
CA ALA A 52 -21.37 8.66 -17.12
C ALA A 52 -21.69 7.62 -18.20
N ALA A 53 -22.77 6.87 -17.99
CA ALA A 53 -23.25 5.93 -19.00
C ALA A 53 -23.69 6.71 -20.26
N GLY A 54 -23.38 6.19 -21.44
CA GLY A 54 -23.62 6.89 -22.70
C GLY A 54 -23.24 6.06 -23.92
N GLN A 55 -23.28 6.71 -25.07
CA GLN A 55 -22.85 6.12 -26.34
C GLN A 55 -21.63 6.88 -26.87
N VAL A 56 -20.63 6.16 -27.37
CA VAL A 56 -19.49 6.74 -28.09
C VAL A 56 -20.01 7.28 -29.42
N ILE A 57 -19.80 8.57 -29.66
CA ILE A 57 -20.28 9.26 -30.87
C ILE A 57 -19.17 9.78 -31.79
N ASP A 58 -17.92 9.73 -31.34
CA ASP A 58 -16.75 10.14 -32.13
C ASP A 58 -15.49 9.54 -31.48
N VAL A 59 -14.63 8.91 -32.28
CA VAL A 59 -13.27 8.52 -31.88
C VAL A 59 -12.31 9.18 -32.87
N ARG A 60 -11.56 10.18 -32.41
CA ARG A 60 -10.70 10.96 -33.30
C ARG A 60 -9.23 10.62 -33.13
N PRO A 61 -8.52 10.30 -34.22
CA PRO A 61 -7.09 10.03 -34.17
C PRO A 61 -6.30 11.31 -33.87
N ASN A 62 -5.03 11.14 -33.49
CA ASN A 62 -4.10 12.25 -33.38
C ASN A 62 -3.67 12.75 -34.77
N ASP A 63 -4.52 13.55 -35.41
CA ASP A 63 -4.37 14.07 -36.77
C ASP A 63 -3.97 15.56 -36.83
N GLY A 64 -3.39 16.08 -35.75
CA GLY A 64 -2.99 17.48 -35.61
C GLY A 64 -4.06 18.38 -34.98
N ASN A 65 -5.22 17.83 -34.58
CA ASN A 65 -6.19 18.55 -33.77
C ASN A 65 -5.65 18.82 -32.34
N ALA A 66 -6.16 19.87 -31.67
CA ALA A 66 -5.66 20.30 -30.37
C ALA A 66 -5.87 19.26 -29.24
N TYR A 67 -6.95 18.48 -29.30
CA TYR A 67 -7.23 17.42 -28.32
C TYR A 67 -6.33 16.18 -28.51
N GLY A 68 -5.68 16.02 -29.67
CA GLY A 68 -4.91 14.83 -30.00
C GLY A 68 -5.82 13.62 -30.25
N LEU A 69 -5.43 12.45 -29.73
CA LEU A 69 -6.30 11.28 -29.70
C LEU A 69 -7.37 11.48 -28.63
N TYR A 70 -8.64 11.38 -29.00
CA TYR A 70 -9.74 11.57 -28.07
C TYR A 70 -10.94 10.68 -28.37
N VAL A 71 -11.77 10.49 -27.35
CA VAL A 71 -13.09 9.86 -27.48
C VAL A 71 -14.18 10.79 -26.96
N ARG A 72 -15.32 10.83 -27.66
CA ARG A 72 -16.50 11.62 -27.28
C ARG A 72 -17.67 10.70 -26.96
N LEU A 73 -18.26 10.88 -25.79
CA LEU A 73 -19.47 10.19 -25.36
C LEU A 73 -20.64 11.16 -25.35
N GLN A 74 -21.82 10.67 -25.71
CA GLN A 74 -23.10 11.37 -25.56
C GLN A 74 -23.94 10.71 -24.47
N HIS A 75 -24.52 11.54 -23.61
CA HIS A 75 -25.39 11.16 -22.51
C HIS A 75 -26.75 11.83 -22.68
N ARG A 76 -27.82 11.07 -22.47
CA ARG A 76 -29.20 11.59 -22.48
C ARG A 76 -29.76 11.52 -21.08
N VAL A 77 -30.07 12.67 -20.48
CA VAL A 77 -30.58 12.76 -19.11
C VAL A 77 -31.73 13.76 -19.08
N ASP A 78 -32.90 13.32 -18.64
CA ASP A 78 -34.11 14.15 -18.48
C ASP A 78 -34.44 15.02 -19.72
N GLY A 79 -34.24 14.45 -20.92
CA GLY A 79 -34.49 15.13 -22.20
C GLY A 79 -33.37 16.07 -22.68
N ALA A 80 -32.38 16.36 -21.84
CA ALA A 80 -31.17 17.08 -22.23
C ALA A 80 -30.11 16.14 -22.81
N ILE A 81 -29.27 16.68 -23.70
CA ILE A 81 -28.13 15.98 -24.30
C ILE A 81 -26.85 16.60 -23.76
N TYR A 82 -26.06 15.77 -23.08
CA TYR A 82 -24.70 16.11 -22.64
C TYR A 82 -23.68 15.36 -23.49
N GLN A 83 -22.49 15.93 -23.65
CA GLN A 83 -21.35 15.23 -24.25
C GLN A 83 -20.11 15.41 -23.40
N THR A 84 -19.36 14.36 -23.17
CA THR A 84 -18.02 14.43 -22.56
C THR A 84 -16.97 14.09 -23.60
N ILE A 85 -15.88 14.86 -23.64
CA ILE A 85 -14.72 14.62 -24.51
C ILE A 85 -13.53 14.29 -23.61
N TYR A 86 -12.88 13.14 -23.84
CA TYR A 86 -11.70 12.67 -23.11
C TYR A 86 -10.51 12.75 -24.06
N ALA A 87 -9.61 13.70 -23.82
CA ALA A 87 -8.55 14.09 -24.75
C ALA A 87 -7.15 13.76 -24.24
N HIS A 88 -6.15 13.96 -25.11
CA HIS A 88 -4.74 13.67 -24.89
C HIS A 88 -4.43 12.19 -24.64
N LEU A 89 -5.24 11.27 -25.15
CA LEU A 89 -5.13 9.84 -24.88
C LEU A 89 -3.91 9.20 -25.57
N SER A 90 -3.36 8.12 -25.00
CA SER A 90 -2.38 7.27 -25.69
C SER A 90 -3.07 6.15 -26.47
N GLU A 91 -4.23 5.70 -26.01
CA GLU A 91 -5.02 4.63 -26.60
C GLU A 91 -6.51 4.81 -26.30
N VAL A 92 -7.36 4.46 -27.27
CA VAL A 92 -8.82 4.39 -27.10
C VAL A 92 -9.22 2.91 -27.13
N LEU A 93 -9.96 2.47 -26.12
CA LEU A 93 -10.33 1.06 -25.91
C LEU A 93 -11.78 0.75 -26.35
N VAL A 94 -12.48 1.74 -26.90
CA VAL A 94 -13.87 1.65 -27.33
C VAL A 94 -14.03 2.10 -28.79
N ALA A 95 -15.08 1.64 -29.45
CA ALA A 95 -15.39 1.99 -30.83
C ALA A 95 -16.57 2.97 -30.94
N GLU A 96 -16.65 3.69 -32.06
CA GLU A 96 -17.84 4.49 -32.37
C GLU A 96 -19.12 3.65 -32.30
N HIS A 97 -20.20 4.27 -31.82
CA HIS A 97 -21.51 3.68 -31.54
C HIS A 97 -21.58 2.69 -30.37
N GLN A 98 -20.45 2.33 -29.76
CA GLN A 98 -20.44 1.48 -28.55
C GLN A 98 -21.18 2.18 -27.40
N SER A 99 -22.03 1.42 -26.69
CA SER A 99 -22.62 1.88 -25.42
C SER A 99 -21.70 1.51 -24.27
N VAL A 100 -21.51 2.43 -23.34
CA VAL A 100 -20.63 2.25 -22.17
C VAL A 100 -21.37 2.58 -20.88
N SER A 101 -20.99 1.91 -19.80
CA SER A 101 -21.48 2.20 -18.45
C SER A 101 -20.65 3.29 -17.77
N ALA A 102 -21.23 3.98 -16.78
CA ALA A 102 -20.44 4.88 -15.93
C ALA A 102 -19.36 4.08 -15.18
N GLY A 103 -18.12 4.56 -15.17
CA GLY A 103 -16.96 3.86 -14.59
C GLY A 103 -16.35 2.79 -15.50
N GLU A 104 -16.90 2.55 -16.70
CA GLU A 104 -16.29 1.66 -17.68
C GLU A 104 -14.99 2.27 -18.21
N ARG A 105 -13.94 1.44 -18.34
CA ARG A 105 -12.65 1.89 -18.89
C ARG A 105 -12.78 2.08 -20.40
N ILE A 106 -12.50 3.28 -20.88
CA ILE A 106 -12.69 3.69 -22.28
C ILE A 106 -11.40 4.01 -23.02
N GLY A 107 -10.28 4.16 -22.30
CA GLY A 107 -9.01 4.53 -22.90
C GLY A 107 -7.88 4.55 -21.88
N LEU A 108 -6.72 4.97 -22.34
CA LEU A 108 -5.52 5.21 -21.56
C LEU A 108 -5.07 6.66 -21.75
N SER A 109 -4.70 7.35 -20.66
CA SER A 109 -4.19 8.72 -20.73
C SER A 109 -2.84 8.78 -21.44
N GLY A 110 -2.54 9.89 -22.08
CA GLY A 110 -1.33 10.06 -22.86
C GLY A 110 -0.79 11.49 -22.80
N ASN A 111 -0.25 11.93 -23.93
CA ASN A 111 0.30 13.27 -24.11
C ASN A 111 0.20 13.71 -25.59
N THR A 112 -0.88 13.36 -26.28
CA THR A 112 -1.08 13.67 -27.70
C THR A 112 -1.75 15.04 -27.90
N GLY A 113 -1.60 15.66 -29.07
CA GLY A 113 -2.20 16.96 -29.35
C GLY A 113 -1.45 18.10 -28.66
N HIS A 114 -2.16 19.16 -28.28
CA HIS A 114 -1.61 20.33 -27.60
C HIS A 114 -1.51 20.10 -26.08
N SER A 115 -0.62 19.21 -25.67
CA SER A 115 -0.36 18.91 -24.26
C SER A 115 1.12 19.17 -23.91
N PHE A 116 1.37 19.88 -22.81
CA PHE A 116 2.74 20.17 -22.34
C PHE A 116 3.34 19.02 -21.52
N ALA A 117 2.53 18.36 -20.70
CA ALA A 117 2.92 17.23 -19.86
C ALA A 117 1.75 16.23 -19.76
N PRO A 118 2.00 14.93 -19.50
CA PRO A 118 0.94 13.94 -19.42
C PRO A 118 -0.17 14.31 -18.43
N HIS A 119 -1.43 14.28 -18.90
CA HIS A 119 -2.65 14.51 -18.13
C HIS A 119 -3.87 13.98 -18.92
N LEU A 120 -5.04 13.96 -18.28
CA LEU A 120 -6.32 13.80 -18.99
C LEU A 120 -7.02 15.15 -19.07
N HIS A 121 -7.43 15.58 -20.26
CA HIS A 121 -8.35 16.71 -20.43
C HIS A 121 -9.80 16.23 -20.61
N LEU A 122 -10.73 16.79 -19.84
CA LEU A 122 -12.17 16.52 -19.92
C LEU A 122 -12.95 17.79 -20.27
N THR A 123 -13.58 17.80 -21.43
CA THR A 123 -14.58 18.83 -21.78
C THR A 123 -15.98 18.30 -21.48
N LEU A 124 -16.85 19.13 -20.91
CA LEU A 124 -18.30 18.89 -20.84
C LEU A 124 -19.05 19.83 -21.77
N LYS A 125 -19.96 19.28 -22.58
CA LYS A 125 -20.92 20.05 -23.35
C LYS A 125 -22.35 19.75 -22.94
N LEU A 126 -23.17 20.78 -22.83
CA LEU A 126 -24.63 20.72 -22.78
C LEU A 126 -25.19 21.29 -24.09
N ILE A 127 -25.81 20.45 -24.90
CA ILE A 127 -26.31 20.86 -26.23
C ILE A 127 -27.39 21.94 -26.07
N GLY A 128 -27.17 23.08 -26.72
CA GLY A 128 -28.03 24.27 -26.64
C GLY A 128 -27.63 25.29 -25.58
N ALA A 129 -26.68 24.97 -24.69
CA ALA A 129 -26.13 25.93 -23.75
C ALA A 129 -25.22 26.96 -24.44
N LYS A 130 -25.22 28.19 -23.91
CA LYS A 130 -24.33 29.27 -24.34
C LYS A 130 -23.54 29.77 -23.13
N THR A 131 -22.25 29.47 -23.12
CA THR A 131 -21.33 29.95 -22.09
C THR A 131 -20.48 31.06 -22.69
N SER A 132 -20.51 32.24 -22.07
CA SER A 132 -19.82 33.42 -22.59
C SER A 132 -18.32 33.16 -22.74
N GLY A 133 -17.78 33.36 -23.95
CA GLY A 133 -16.36 33.20 -24.22
C GLY A 133 -15.89 31.77 -24.49
N TYR A 134 -16.81 30.80 -24.64
CA TYR A 134 -16.46 29.41 -24.99
C TYR A 134 -17.21 28.93 -26.25
N PRO A 135 -16.68 27.91 -26.95
CA PRO A 135 -17.36 27.31 -28.09
C PRO A 135 -18.71 26.70 -27.73
N ASP A 136 -19.55 26.51 -28.75
CA ASP A 136 -20.94 26.08 -28.57
C ASP A 136 -21.09 24.85 -27.67
N GLY A 137 -21.98 25.00 -26.67
CA GLY A 137 -22.38 23.98 -25.72
C GLY A 137 -21.38 23.72 -24.59
N VAL A 138 -20.14 24.22 -24.63
CA VAL A 138 -19.17 24.01 -23.55
C VAL A 138 -19.69 24.63 -22.25
N VAL A 139 -19.64 23.88 -21.16
CA VAL A 139 -20.02 24.31 -19.80
C VAL A 139 -18.97 23.83 -18.81
N ASP A 140 -18.84 24.51 -17.67
CA ASP A 140 -17.96 24.10 -16.58
C ASP A 140 -18.31 22.67 -16.11
N PRO A 141 -17.40 21.68 -16.21
CA PRO A 141 -17.66 20.33 -15.73
C PRO A 141 -17.68 20.21 -14.20
N LEU A 142 -17.05 21.12 -13.46
CA LEU A 142 -16.82 20.99 -12.02
C LEU A 142 -18.14 20.85 -11.21
N PRO A 143 -19.21 21.64 -11.47
CA PRO A 143 -20.48 21.49 -10.77
C PRO A 143 -21.22 20.16 -11.05
N TYR A 144 -20.82 19.44 -12.10
CA TYR A 144 -21.37 18.14 -12.46
C TYR A 144 -20.50 16.99 -11.96
N LEU A 145 -19.22 17.23 -11.73
CA LEU A 145 -18.30 16.25 -11.16
C LEU A 145 -18.75 15.94 -9.74
N ARG A 146 -19.12 14.68 -9.49
CA ARG A 146 -19.32 14.19 -8.14
C ARG A 146 -17.99 14.34 -7.41
N GLU A 147 -17.94 15.24 -6.45
CA GLU A 147 -17.21 14.93 -5.22
C GLU A 147 -17.71 13.55 -4.78
N GLU A 148 -16.81 12.64 -4.38
CA GLU A 148 -17.25 11.39 -3.79
C GLU A 148 -18.18 11.78 -2.63
N GLU A 149 -19.50 11.64 -2.83
CA GLU A 149 -20.49 11.83 -1.78
C GLU A 149 -20.14 10.78 -0.74
N ILE A 150 -19.42 11.22 0.28
CA ILE A 150 -19.12 10.42 1.45
C ILE A 150 -20.49 9.99 1.97
N PRO A 151 -20.84 8.69 1.87
CA PRO A 151 -22.16 8.24 2.25
C PRO A 151 -22.44 8.68 3.69
N ALA A 152 -23.69 9.00 4.02
CA ALA A 152 -24.02 9.42 5.37
C ALA A 152 -23.55 8.35 6.40
N PRO A 153 -23.06 8.77 7.57
CA PRO A 153 -22.77 7.85 8.66
C PRO A 153 -23.98 6.97 8.98
N SER A 154 -23.76 5.66 9.04
CA SER A 154 -24.76 4.70 9.47
C SER A 154 -24.77 4.58 11.00
N ASP A 155 -25.68 3.75 11.53
CA ASP A 155 -25.75 3.37 12.93
C ASP A 155 -24.75 2.26 13.31
N LEU A 156 -23.93 1.80 12.37
CA LEU A 156 -22.98 0.71 12.58
C LEU A 156 -21.58 1.25 12.86
N THR A 157 -21.05 0.85 14.01
CA THR A 157 -19.63 0.97 14.35
C THR A 157 -18.94 -0.37 14.20
N ILE A 158 -17.75 -0.37 13.60
CA ILE A 158 -16.85 -1.51 13.53
C ILE A 158 -15.52 -1.15 14.18
N TYR A 159 -14.76 -2.17 14.59
CA TYR A 159 -13.49 -2.03 15.27
C TYR A 159 -12.40 -2.69 14.45
N THR A 160 -11.22 -2.08 14.38
CA THR A 160 -10.04 -2.71 13.78
C THR A 160 -9.53 -3.85 14.66
N THR A 161 -8.94 -4.87 14.04
CA THR A 161 -8.35 -6.05 14.73
C THR A 161 -6.82 -6.08 14.68
N ASP A 162 -6.21 -5.06 14.09
CA ASP A 162 -4.77 -4.87 13.94
C ASP A 162 -4.51 -3.41 13.57
N GLN A 163 -3.24 -3.00 13.56
CA GLN A 163 -2.84 -1.72 12.99
C GLN A 163 -3.01 -1.75 11.46
N VAL A 164 -4.06 -1.10 10.96
CA VAL A 164 -4.48 -1.18 9.55
C VAL A 164 -4.44 0.18 8.88
N ARG A 165 -4.27 0.21 7.55
CA ARG A 165 -4.24 1.46 6.78
C ARG A 165 -5.64 1.88 6.39
N LEU A 166 -6.00 3.13 6.72
CA LEU A 166 -7.11 3.82 6.06
C LEU A 166 -6.65 4.33 4.70
N ARG A 167 -7.46 4.13 3.66
CA ARG A 167 -7.09 4.40 2.27
C ARG A 167 -8.08 5.28 1.53
N ALA A 168 -7.59 5.98 0.52
CA ALA A 168 -8.43 6.84 -0.32
C ALA A 168 -9.44 6.03 -1.16
N LYS A 169 -9.12 4.80 -1.56
CA LYS A 169 -9.98 3.93 -2.38
C LYS A 169 -9.98 2.48 -1.84
N PRO A 170 -10.98 1.65 -2.19
CA PRO A 170 -11.10 0.25 -1.75
C PRO A 170 -10.09 -0.67 -2.46
N THR A 171 -8.81 -0.34 -2.39
CA THR A 171 -7.72 -1.11 -2.99
C THR A 171 -6.40 -0.84 -2.28
N THR A 172 -5.55 -1.86 -2.16
CA THR A 172 -4.22 -1.75 -1.56
C THR A 172 -3.25 -0.88 -2.36
N ALA A 173 -3.55 -0.63 -3.63
CA ALA A 173 -2.75 0.24 -4.51
C ALA A 173 -3.03 1.74 -4.30
N SER A 174 -4.11 2.09 -3.61
CA SER A 174 -4.49 3.49 -3.41
C SER A 174 -3.68 4.18 -2.32
N ALA A 175 -3.69 5.52 -2.35
CA ALA A 175 -3.03 6.35 -1.35
C ALA A 175 -3.44 5.95 0.07
N HIS A 176 -2.42 5.81 0.91
CA HIS A 176 -2.57 5.64 2.35
C HIS A 176 -2.85 7.01 2.96
N LEU A 177 -3.96 7.13 3.70
CA LEU A 177 -4.35 8.37 4.36
C LEU A 177 -3.74 8.46 5.75
N THR A 178 -3.94 7.42 6.56
CA THR A 178 -3.38 7.30 7.91
C THR A 178 -3.39 5.84 8.36
N TRP A 179 -2.61 5.54 9.40
CA TRP A 179 -2.75 4.30 10.16
C TRP A 179 -3.93 4.42 11.12
N LEU A 180 -4.61 3.31 11.30
CA LEU A 180 -5.63 3.08 12.31
C LEU A 180 -5.03 2.13 13.34
N ASP A 181 -5.23 2.44 14.62
CA ASP A 181 -4.73 1.61 15.72
C ASP A 181 -5.57 0.35 15.88
N ASP A 182 -5.06 -0.65 16.60
CA ASP A 182 -5.84 -1.84 16.96
C ASP A 182 -7.01 -1.45 17.90
N GLY A 183 -8.20 -1.99 17.66
CA GLY A 183 -9.42 -1.66 18.40
C GLY A 183 -10.00 -0.26 18.12
N GLU A 184 -9.49 0.50 17.15
CA GLU A 184 -10.03 1.82 16.80
C GLU A 184 -11.48 1.72 16.29
N ALA A 185 -12.36 2.54 16.87
CA ALA A 185 -13.77 2.58 16.52
C ALA A 185 -14.00 3.40 15.24
N LEU A 186 -14.71 2.80 14.29
CA LEU A 186 -14.95 3.35 12.96
C LEU A 186 -16.44 3.32 12.64
N VAL A 187 -17.02 4.47 12.33
CA VAL A 187 -18.41 4.55 11.89
C VAL A 187 -18.48 4.15 10.42
N VAL A 188 -19.29 3.15 10.10
CA VAL A 188 -19.51 2.72 8.71
C VAL A 188 -20.33 3.78 7.97
N LEU A 189 -19.90 4.09 6.76
CA LEU A 189 -20.59 5.01 5.87
C LEU A 189 -21.44 4.22 4.87
N GLY A 190 -22.72 4.58 4.72
CA GLY A 190 -23.64 3.98 3.75
C GLY A 190 -24.48 2.82 4.31
N ASP A 191 -24.61 1.72 3.55
CA ASP A 191 -25.48 0.60 3.91
C ASP A 191 -24.85 -0.30 4.99
N ALA A 192 -25.36 -0.19 6.22
CA ALA A 192 -24.91 -0.99 7.36
C ALA A 192 -25.13 -2.49 7.19
N GLY A 193 -26.20 -2.93 6.50
CA GLY A 193 -26.49 -4.35 6.27
C GLY A 193 -25.48 -4.97 5.33
N ALA A 194 -25.19 -4.29 4.21
CA ALA A 194 -24.17 -4.72 3.26
C ALA A 194 -22.76 -4.69 3.87
N ALA A 195 -22.47 -3.70 4.73
CA ALA A 195 -21.20 -3.63 5.43
C ALA A 195 -21.01 -4.76 6.45
N ARG A 196 -22.04 -5.09 7.26
CA ARG A 196 -22.00 -6.23 8.20
C ARG A 196 -21.61 -7.53 7.51
N ALA A 197 -22.15 -7.78 6.31
CA ALA A 197 -21.84 -8.99 5.53
C ALA A 197 -20.39 -9.04 5.01
N ARG A 198 -19.67 -7.91 5.02
CA ARG A 198 -18.27 -7.83 4.56
C ARG A 198 -17.26 -7.86 5.70
N VAL A 199 -17.67 -7.57 6.94
CA VAL A 199 -16.77 -7.56 8.10
C VAL A 199 -16.10 -8.93 8.22
N GLY A 200 -14.77 -8.96 8.34
CA GLY A 200 -13.96 -10.18 8.35
C GLY A 200 -13.65 -10.79 6.98
N GLU A 201 -14.30 -10.35 5.90
CA GLU A 201 -14.18 -10.98 4.58
C GLU A 201 -12.95 -10.51 3.80
N ARG A 202 -12.17 -11.46 3.28
CA ARG A 202 -10.95 -11.17 2.49
C ARG A 202 -11.27 -10.50 1.17
N GLY A 203 -10.47 -9.50 0.81
CA GLY A 203 -10.61 -8.74 -0.44
C GLY A 203 -11.77 -7.73 -0.44
N GLN A 204 -12.61 -7.72 0.60
CA GLN A 204 -13.68 -6.75 0.75
C GLN A 204 -13.17 -5.48 1.45
N TRP A 205 -13.83 -4.37 1.16
CA TRP A 205 -13.51 -3.05 1.73
C TRP A 205 -14.78 -2.40 2.26
N ILE A 206 -14.62 -1.65 3.34
CA ILE A 206 -15.70 -0.91 3.98
C ILE A 206 -15.29 0.55 4.04
N GLN A 207 -16.18 1.44 3.61
CA GLN A 207 -15.99 2.87 3.76
C GLN A 207 -16.38 3.29 5.16
N VAL A 208 -15.51 4.04 5.83
CA VAL A 208 -15.62 4.36 7.25
C VAL A 208 -15.24 5.81 7.52
N GLN A 209 -15.74 6.33 8.64
CA GLN A 209 -15.42 7.61 9.23
C GLN A 209 -14.82 7.40 10.62
N ARG A 210 -13.71 8.09 10.89
CA ARG A 210 -13.08 8.17 12.21
C ARG A 210 -13.76 9.22 13.09
N ALA A 211 -13.47 9.19 14.39
CA ALA A 211 -14.00 10.18 15.34
C ALA A 211 -13.58 11.63 15.03
N ASP A 212 -12.44 11.83 14.37
CA ASP A 212 -11.96 13.15 13.91
C ASP A 212 -12.61 13.63 12.59
N GLY A 213 -13.53 12.83 12.03
CA GLY A 213 -14.23 13.13 10.79
C GLY A 213 -13.48 12.70 9.51
N MET A 214 -12.27 12.15 9.62
CA MET A 214 -11.53 11.63 8.47
C MET A 214 -12.20 10.38 7.90
N ASN A 215 -12.39 10.35 6.58
CA ASN A 215 -13.08 9.28 5.89
C ASN A 215 -12.15 8.53 4.95
N GLY A 216 -12.42 7.25 4.75
CA GLY A 216 -11.68 6.43 3.79
C GLY A 216 -12.18 4.99 3.76
N PHE A 217 -11.40 4.12 3.14
CA PHE A 217 -11.68 2.69 3.03
C PHE A 217 -10.73 1.90 3.92
N VAL A 218 -11.29 0.99 4.71
CA VAL A 218 -10.57 0.00 5.50
C VAL A 218 -10.78 -1.39 4.90
N ALA A 219 -9.75 -2.22 4.96
CA ALA A 219 -9.81 -3.62 4.55
C ALA A 219 -10.70 -4.39 5.53
N ALA A 220 -11.79 -4.99 5.03
CA ALA A 220 -12.83 -5.56 5.89
C ALA A 220 -12.35 -6.77 6.69
N TRP A 221 -11.34 -7.50 6.18
CA TRP A 221 -10.72 -8.63 6.89
C TRP A 221 -9.83 -8.25 8.08
N TYR A 222 -9.71 -6.95 8.37
CA TYR A 222 -9.08 -6.44 9.59
C TYR A 222 -10.07 -5.67 10.46
N THR A 223 -11.37 -5.98 10.33
CA THR A 223 -12.41 -5.37 11.15
C THR A 223 -13.33 -6.41 11.78
N GLN A 224 -13.98 -6.02 12.87
CA GLN A 224 -14.96 -6.82 13.62
C GLN A 224 -16.09 -5.95 14.17
N LEU A 225 -17.20 -6.57 14.59
CA LEU A 225 -18.41 -5.87 15.06
C LEU A 225 -18.37 -5.48 16.54
N GLU A 226 -17.52 -6.13 17.33
CA GLU A 226 -17.43 -5.95 18.78
C GLU A 226 -16.01 -5.53 19.16
N LEU A 227 -15.85 -4.76 20.23
CA LEU A 227 -14.51 -4.51 20.78
C LEU A 227 -13.88 -5.85 21.19
N PRO A 228 -12.58 -6.07 20.96
CA PRO A 228 -11.93 -7.22 21.55
C PRO A 228 -12.11 -7.14 23.06
N THR A 229 -12.75 -8.14 23.65
CA THR A 229 -12.88 -8.23 25.11
C THR A 229 -11.47 -8.26 25.68
N PRO A 230 -11.10 -7.35 26.59
CA PRO A 230 -9.80 -7.44 27.23
C PRO A 230 -9.71 -8.80 27.93
N ALA A 231 -8.61 -9.51 27.70
CA ALA A 231 -8.33 -10.73 28.44
C ALA A 231 -8.40 -10.40 29.95
N PRO A 232 -8.98 -11.29 30.79
CA PRO A 232 -9.05 -11.05 32.22
C PRO A 232 -7.62 -10.81 32.78
N PRO A 233 -7.47 -9.94 33.78
CA PRO A 233 -6.15 -9.58 34.29
C PRO A 233 -5.46 -10.82 34.91
N PRO A 234 -4.13 -10.92 34.83
CA PRO A 234 -3.40 -12.04 35.39
C PRO A 234 -3.50 -12.01 36.92
N HIS A 235 -3.90 -13.13 37.53
CA HIS A 235 -3.94 -13.30 38.98
C HIS A 235 -2.52 -13.33 39.56
N GLU A 236 -2.31 -12.65 40.69
CA GLU A 236 -1.05 -12.60 41.45
C GLU A 236 -0.51 -13.99 41.80
N GLU A 237 0.80 -14.13 41.58
CA GLU A 237 1.59 -15.35 41.74
C GLU A 237 1.62 -15.91 43.17
N THR A 238 1.45 -17.23 43.27
CA THR A 238 2.18 -18.05 44.26
C THR A 238 2.84 -19.19 43.50
N GLU A 239 4.15 -19.09 43.27
CA GLU A 239 5.00 -20.16 42.71
C GLU A 239 5.26 -21.28 43.75
N PRO A 240 5.69 -22.52 43.39
CA PRO A 240 6.27 -22.94 42.10
C PRO A 240 5.81 -24.31 41.53
N GLU A 241 5.67 -24.43 40.20
CA GLU A 241 6.09 -25.57 39.35
C GLU A 241 5.98 -25.10 37.88
N PRO A 242 6.95 -25.34 36.98
CA PRO A 242 7.04 -24.62 35.73
C PRO A 242 6.05 -25.19 34.70
N GLU A 243 4.91 -24.54 34.53
CA GLU A 243 4.01 -24.80 33.41
C GLU A 243 4.38 -23.91 32.20
N LEU A 244 4.49 -24.55 31.04
CA LEU A 244 5.02 -24.02 29.77
C LEU A 244 4.21 -22.80 29.25
N PRO A 245 4.84 -21.83 28.54
CA PRO A 245 4.18 -20.59 28.15
C PRO A 245 3.12 -20.77 27.03
N ASP A 246 2.02 -20.01 27.15
CA ASP A 246 0.86 -19.86 26.22
C ASP A 246 1.21 -19.22 24.86
N THR A 247 2.48 -19.28 24.44
CA THR A 247 2.91 -18.92 23.09
C THR A 247 3.85 -20.01 22.61
N LEU A 248 3.54 -20.62 21.46
CA LEU A 248 4.47 -21.52 20.83
C LEU A 248 5.58 -20.71 20.16
N ALA A 249 6.65 -20.48 20.91
CA ALA A 249 7.88 -19.91 20.39
C ALA A 249 8.61 -20.95 19.54
N VAL A 250 9.07 -20.50 18.39
CA VAL A 250 9.90 -21.27 17.48
C VAL A 250 11.12 -20.47 17.11
N TYR A 251 12.22 -21.15 16.84
CA TYR A 251 13.54 -20.54 16.73
C TYR A 251 14.13 -20.89 15.38
N PRO A 252 14.63 -19.90 14.60
CA PRO A 252 15.39 -20.20 13.40
C PRO A 252 16.63 -21.01 13.75
N THR A 253 16.95 -22.00 12.91
CA THR A 253 18.23 -22.74 12.99
C THR A 253 19.38 -21.97 12.34
N GLU A 254 19.05 -21.00 11.49
CA GLU A 254 19.99 -20.15 10.75
C GLU A 254 19.35 -18.77 10.49
N ALA A 255 20.14 -17.81 10.00
CA ALA A 255 19.62 -16.49 9.61
C ALA A 255 18.67 -16.62 8.41
N LEU A 256 17.38 -16.42 8.67
CA LEU A 256 16.29 -16.74 7.76
C LEU A 256 15.58 -15.49 7.25
N ASN A 257 15.17 -15.51 5.99
CA ASN A 257 14.38 -14.41 5.43
C ASN A 257 12.93 -14.52 5.90
N ALA A 258 12.48 -13.60 6.74
CA ALA A 258 11.06 -13.38 6.96
C ALA A 258 10.48 -12.61 5.77
N ARG A 259 9.36 -13.08 5.23
CA ARG A 259 8.76 -12.57 3.99
C ARG A 259 7.31 -12.15 4.20
N ASN A 260 6.81 -11.29 3.32
CA ASN A 260 5.40 -10.86 3.34
C ASN A 260 4.42 -11.91 2.76
N GLY A 261 4.93 -13.06 2.32
CA GLY A 261 4.14 -14.18 1.84
C GLY A 261 4.90 -15.51 1.95
N PRO A 262 4.18 -16.67 1.95
CA PRO A 262 4.75 -18.00 2.13
C PRO A 262 5.39 -18.52 0.83
N SER A 263 6.38 -17.79 0.30
CA SER A 263 7.11 -18.17 -0.91
C SER A 263 8.48 -17.53 -0.95
N THR A 264 9.47 -18.21 -1.55
CA THR A 264 10.80 -17.64 -1.78
C THR A 264 10.79 -16.46 -2.75
N GLY A 265 9.74 -16.34 -3.58
CA GLY A 265 9.50 -15.20 -4.47
C GLY A 265 8.83 -13.99 -3.80
N SER A 266 8.32 -14.13 -2.57
CA SER A 266 7.71 -13.03 -1.82
C SER A 266 8.77 -12.07 -1.26
N SER A 267 8.44 -10.79 -1.13
CA SER A 267 9.40 -9.77 -0.68
C SER A 267 9.87 -10.05 0.75
N ARG A 268 11.19 -9.96 0.96
CA ARG A 268 11.80 -10.01 2.29
C ARG A 268 11.39 -8.79 3.10
N ILE A 269 10.81 -9.02 4.28
CA ILE A 269 10.45 -7.96 5.23
C ILE A 269 11.50 -7.81 6.34
N ALA A 270 12.20 -8.89 6.66
CA ALA A 270 13.29 -8.90 7.63
C ALA A 270 14.18 -10.12 7.42
N ILE A 271 15.36 -10.09 8.03
CA ILE A 271 16.14 -11.29 8.33
C ILE A 271 15.90 -11.56 9.82
N VAL A 272 15.45 -12.76 10.16
CA VAL A 272 15.32 -13.25 11.54
C VAL A 272 16.52 -14.11 11.85
N LEU A 273 17.13 -13.91 13.01
CA LEU A 273 18.40 -14.53 13.35
C LEU A 273 18.20 -15.90 14.01
N PRO A 274 19.25 -16.74 14.03
CA PRO A 274 19.25 -17.94 14.87
C PRO A 274 18.90 -17.56 16.31
N HIS A 275 18.08 -18.37 16.98
CA HIS A 275 17.63 -18.17 18.37
C HIS A 275 16.75 -16.94 18.64
N ASP A 276 16.44 -16.09 17.65
CA ASP A 276 15.38 -15.09 17.81
C ASP A 276 14.07 -15.83 18.08
N PRO A 277 13.38 -15.57 19.21
CA PRO A 277 12.08 -16.18 19.45
C PRO A 277 11.09 -15.63 18.44
N LEU A 278 10.52 -16.51 17.65
CA LEU A 278 9.44 -16.22 16.73
C LEU A 278 8.17 -16.83 17.30
N GLU A 279 7.11 -16.04 17.46
CA GLU A 279 5.84 -16.57 17.95
C GLU A 279 5.04 -17.10 16.77
N ILE A 280 4.55 -18.33 16.84
CA ILE A 280 3.59 -18.84 15.85
C ILE A 280 2.30 -18.01 15.90
N VAL A 281 1.85 -17.54 14.73
CA VAL A 281 0.61 -16.78 14.56
C VAL A 281 -0.43 -17.63 13.85
N GLY A 282 -1.40 -18.14 14.60
CA GLY A 282 -2.51 -18.96 14.10
C GLY A 282 -2.64 -20.27 14.88
N ASP A 283 -3.23 -21.27 14.22
CA ASP A 283 -3.41 -22.61 14.78
C ASP A 283 -2.06 -23.33 14.98
N TRP A 284 -1.77 -23.71 16.22
CA TRP A 284 -0.50 -24.33 16.60
C TRP A 284 -0.38 -25.78 16.16
N ASP A 285 -1.47 -26.55 16.12
CA ASP A 285 -1.44 -27.94 15.67
C ASP A 285 -1.06 -27.99 14.18
N VAL A 286 -1.59 -27.04 13.40
CA VAL A 286 -1.26 -26.87 11.98
C VAL A 286 0.18 -26.38 11.79
N ALA A 287 0.69 -25.52 12.67
CA ALA A 287 2.05 -25.02 12.58
C ALA A 287 3.09 -26.08 13.00
N LEU A 288 2.84 -26.79 14.11
CA LEU A 288 3.68 -27.87 14.62
C LEU A 288 3.87 -28.97 13.58
N ALA A 289 2.81 -29.34 12.86
CA ALA A 289 2.85 -30.34 11.81
C ALA A 289 3.73 -29.96 10.60
N LYS A 290 4.12 -28.68 10.47
CA LYS A 290 4.92 -28.16 9.35
C LYS A 290 6.39 -27.94 9.70
N ILE A 291 6.72 -27.87 10.99
CA ILE A 291 8.10 -27.58 11.43
C ILE A 291 9.03 -28.69 10.93
N GLY A 292 10.10 -28.31 10.24
CA GLY A 292 11.05 -29.24 9.63
C GLY A 292 10.68 -29.68 8.20
N ASP A 293 9.47 -29.41 7.71
CA ASP A 293 9.02 -29.88 6.40
C ASP A 293 9.40 -28.92 5.26
N ARG A 294 10.11 -29.46 4.27
CA ARG A 294 10.55 -28.69 3.09
C ARG A 294 9.36 -28.23 2.26
N GLY A 295 9.35 -26.94 1.92
CA GLY A 295 8.30 -26.31 1.11
C GLY A 295 7.18 -25.70 1.94
N GLU A 296 7.09 -26.01 3.24
CA GLU A 296 6.09 -25.45 4.15
C GLU A 296 6.54 -24.12 4.76
N TRP A 297 5.56 -23.30 5.15
CA TRP A 297 5.80 -21.96 5.68
C TRP A 297 5.03 -21.75 6.97
N LEU A 298 5.70 -21.12 7.93
CA LEU A 298 5.12 -20.75 9.22
C LEU A 298 4.82 -19.27 9.21
N ARG A 299 3.61 -18.93 9.64
CA ARG A 299 3.26 -17.55 9.92
C ARG A 299 3.74 -17.23 11.32
N VAL A 300 4.59 -16.22 11.44
CA VAL A 300 5.27 -15.89 12.69
C VAL A 300 5.16 -14.40 13.01
N ARG A 301 5.23 -14.07 14.29
CA ARG A 301 5.48 -12.73 14.81
C ARG A 301 6.95 -12.63 15.16
N LEU A 302 7.59 -11.59 14.63
CA LEU A 302 8.97 -11.25 14.89
C LEU A 302 9.08 -10.50 16.24
N PRO A 303 10.28 -10.39 16.84
CA PRO A 303 10.49 -9.67 18.10
C PRO A 303 10.05 -8.19 18.06
N ASP A 304 10.05 -7.57 16.88
CA ASP A 304 9.56 -6.21 16.67
C ASP A 304 8.06 -6.13 16.34
N SER A 305 7.31 -7.17 16.71
CA SER A 305 5.86 -7.33 16.51
C SER A 305 5.40 -7.42 15.05
N ARG A 306 6.31 -7.32 14.07
CA ARG A 306 5.94 -7.52 12.66
C ARG A 306 5.53 -8.96 12.43
N ARG A 307 4.53 -9.17 11.58
CA ARG A 307 4.05 -10.50 11.19
C ARG A 307 4.58 -10.84 9.80
N GLY A 308 5.06 -12.06 9.63
CA GLY A 308 5.63 -12.52 8.38
C GLY A 308 5.50 -14.02 8.20
N TYR A 309 6.10 -14.51 7.12
CA TYR A 309 6.25 -15.93 6.85
C TYR A 309 7.73 -16.30 6.84
N VAL A 310 8.04 -17.41 7.50
CA VAL A 310 9.38 -18.02 7.51
C VAL A 310 9.27 -19.44 6.99
N ALA A 311 10.35 -19.94 6.38
CA ALA A 311 10.41 -21.30 5.89
C ALA A 311 10.39 -22.29 7.07
N ALA A 312 9.43 -23.21 7.08
CA ALA A 312 9.22 -24.11 8.23
C ALA A 312 10.37 -25.10 8.44
N TRP A 313 11.10 -25.44 7.37
CA TRP A 313 12.24 -26.36 7.40
C TRP A 313 13.54 -25.78 8.00
N TYR A 314 13.54 -24.51 8.40
CA TYR A 314 14.66 -23.85 9.08
C TYR A 314 14.28 -23.36 10.49
N VAL A 315 13.27 -23.99 11.08
CA VAL A 315 12.69 -23.58 12.35
C VAL A 315 12.59 -24.80 13.28
N GLN A 316 12.76 -24.59 14.58
CA GLN A 316 12.71 -25.62 15.62
C GLN A 316 11.98 -25.12 16.87
N LEU A 317 11.52 -26.05 17.72
CA LEU A 317 10.69 -25.75 18.90
C LEU A 317 11.45 -25.35 20.15
N SER A 318 12.77 -25.50 20.13
CA SER A 318 13.64 -25.05 21.19
C SER A 318 14.71 -24.15 20.58
N PRO A 319 15.20 -23.13 21.30
CA PRO A 319 16.42 -22.46 20.89
C PRO A 319 17.47 -23.57 20.93
N GLY A 320 17.84 -24.09 19.76
CA GLY A 320 18.78 -25.21 19.66
C GLY A 320 20.09 -24.87 20.36
N PRO A 321 21.02 -25.83 20.48
CA PRO A 321 22.33 -25.51 21.02
C PRO A 321 22.91 -24.31 20.26
N THR A 322 23.47 -23.35 20.99
CA THR A 322 24.23 -22.24 20.42
C THR A 322 25.16 -22.82 19.37
N PRO A 323 25.13 -22.38 18.09
CA PRO A 323 26.00 -22.95 17.09
C PRO A 323 27.44 -22.80 17.58
N ASP A 324 28.21 -23.89 17.52
CA ASP A 324 29.65 -23.85 17.75
C ASP A 324 30.26 -22.99 16.64
N THR A 325 30.37 -21.69 16.88
CA THR A 325 30.85 -20.73 15.90
C THR A 325 32.37 -20.62 16.01
N LEU A 326 33.05 -21.27 15.07
CA LEU A 326 34.52 -21.25 14.97
C LEU A 326 35.06 -19.96 14.32
N LEU A 327 34.20 -19.07 13.82
CA LEU A 327 34.62 -17.86 13.12
C LEU A 327 34.71 -16.67 14.08
N THR A 328 35.94 -16.27 14.37
CA THR A 328 36.25 -14.99 15.00
C THR A 328 36.58 -13.96 13.94
N VAL A 329 35.96 -12.78 14.04
CA VAL A 329 36.29 -11.61 13.21
C VAL A 329 36.81 -10.47 14.07
N TYR A 330 37.52 -9.55 13.45
CA TYR A 330 38.23 -8.44 14.08
C TYR A 330 37.85 -7.13 13.38
N PRO A 331 37.48 -6.07 14.12
CA PRO A 331 37.36 -4.73 13.57
C PRO A 331 38.70 -4.27 12.97
N THR A 332 38.67 -3.80 11.72
CA THR A 332 39.83 -3.21 11.03
C THR A 332 40.13 -1.78 11.48
N GLU A 333 39.19 -1.15 12.20
CA GLU A 333 39.31 0.12 12.89
C GLU A 333 38.29 0.19 14.05
N ASP A 334 38.29 1.27 14.82
CA ASP A 334 37.25 1.51 15.83
C ASP A 334 35.88 1.61 15.17
N MET A 335 34.94 0.76 15.58
CA MET A 335 33.63 0.70 14.93
C MET A 335 32.46 0.70 15.91
N ASN A 336 31.27 0.91 15.35
CA ASN A 336 30.03 0.95 16.10
C ASN A 336 29.32 -0.41 16.02
N MET A 337 28.98 -0.95 17.19
CA MET A 337 28.08 -2.10 17.32
C MET A 337 26.65 -1.60 17.56
N ARG A 338 25.66 -2.20 16.87
CA ARG A 338 24.28 -1.68 16.82
C ARG A 338 23.23 -2.74 17.07
N GLU A 339 22.05 -2.30 17.49
CA GLU A 339 20.92 -3.21 17.79
C GLU A 339 20.30 -3.82 16.52
N ARG A 340 20.55 -3.22 15.33
CA ARG A 340 20.05 -3.69 14.02
C ARG A 340 21.10 -3.44 12.93
N PRO A 341 21.05 -4.17 11.79
CA PRO A 341 22.00 -4.05 10.68
C PRO A 341 21.72 -2.81 9.81
N THR A 342 21.82 -1.62 10.42
CA THR A 342 21.69 -0.35 9.73
C THR A 342 22.44 0.75 10.48
N VAL A 343 23.08 1.65 9.75
CA VAL A 343 23.81 2.79 10.32
C VAL A 343 22.92 3.75 11.15
N ARG A 344 21.60 3.66 11.00
CA ARG A 344 20.61 4.46 11.75
C ARG A 344 20.16 3.80 13.06
N ALA A 345 20.53 2.55 13.32
CA ALA A 345 20.13 1.83 14.52
C ALA A 345 20.83 2.38 15.76
N LYS A 346 20.19 2.22 16.92
CA LYS A 346 20.79 2.59 18.20
C LYS A 346 22.10 1.83 18.42
N LEU A 347 23.07 2.54 19.00
CA LEU A 347 24.36 1.99 19.39
C LEU A 347 24.17 1.07 20.60
N VAL A 348 24.68 -0.15 20.48
CA VAL A 348 24.89 -1.05 21.62
C VAL A 348 26.19 -0.67 22.30
N GLY A 349 27.25 -0.48 21.50
CA GLY A 349 28.56 -0.13 22.01
C GLY A 349 29.52 0.33 20.92
N ARG A 350 30.72 0.69 21.33
CA ARG A 350 31.83 1.01 20.42
C ARG A 350 32.93 -0.01 20.64
N LEU A 351 33.33 -0.66 19.56
CA LEU A 351 34.33 -1.72 19.55
C LEU A 351 35.67 -1.12 19.15
N ALA A 352 36.72 -1.43 19.91
CA ALA A 352 38.07 -1.04 19.57
C ALA A 352 38.60 -1.88 18.41
N HIS A 353 39.54 -1.31 17.65
CA HIS A 353 40.34 -2.05 16.67
C HIS A 353 40.83 -3.40 17.24
N ASN A 354 40.72 -4.47 16.44
CA ASN A 354 41.12 -5.83 16.80
C ASN A 354 40.43 -6.48 18.02
N THR A 355 39.33 -5.93 18.52
CA THR A 355 38.50 -6.66 19.49
C THR A 355 38.06 -7.99 18.87
N PRO A 356 38.29 -9.16 19.49
CA PRO A 356 37.86 -10.43 18.93
C PRO A 356 36.35 -10.58 19.07
N LEU A 357 35.67 -10.85 17.96
CA LEU A 357 34.22 -10.95 17.91
C LEU A 357 33.83 -12.33 17.38
N THR A 358 33.02 -13.06 18.13
CA THR A 358 32.50 -14.36 17.70
C THR A 358 31.32 -14.14 16.77
N VAL A 359 31.38 -14.65 15.54
CA VAL A 359 30.27 -14.49 14.58
C VAL A 359 29.18 -15.51 14.85
N HIS A 360 27.95 -15.05 15.00
CA HIS A 360 26.77 -15.90 15.23
C HIS A 360 25.97 -16.12 13.93
N ASP A 361 26.61 -16.76 12.96
CA ASP A 361 26.03 -17.20 11.66
C ASP A 361 26.83 -18.41 11.13
N ASP A 362 26.39 -19.01 10.02
CA ASP A 362 27.16 -20.04 9.31
C ASP A 362 28.57 -19.51 8.94
N PRO A 363 29.67 -20.18 9.35
CA PRO A 363 31.03 -19.69 9.12
C PRO A 363 31.41 -19.51 7.65
N GLU A 364 30.93 -20.37 6.75
CA GLU A 364 31.23 -20.28 5.33
C GLU A 364 30.54 -19.08 4.69
N ARG A 365 29.27 -18.85 5.02
CA ARG A 365 28.53 -17.64 4.61
C ARG A 365 29.14 -16.38 5.20
N ALA A 366 29.42 -16.38 6.50
CA ALA A 366 29.97 -15.20 7.18
C ALA A 366 31.29 -14.75 6.55
N ARG A 367 32.18 -15.68 6.19
CA ARG A 367 33.42 -15.36 5.44
C ARG A 367 33.16 -14.67 4.10
N VAL A 368 32.05 -14.96 3.42
CA VAL A 368 31.69 -14.27 2.17
C VAL A 368 31.28 -12.81 2.41
N LEU A 369 30.72 -12.52 3.60
CA LEU A 369 30.26 -11.19 4.00
C LEU A 369 31.37 -10.31 4.56
N VAL A 370 32.39 -10.89 5.21
CA VAL A 370 33.56 -10.17 5.72
C VAL A 370 34.17 -9.27 4.62
N GLY A 371 34.38 -8.00 4.94
CA GLY A 371 34.90 -6.98 4.01
C GLY A 371 33.90 -6.47 2.95
N ARG A 372 32.65 -6.94 2.91
CA ARG A 372 31.65 -6.50 1.92
C ARG A 372 30.92 -5.24 2.35
N TYR A 373 30.88 -4.26 1.44
CA TYR A 373 30.14 -3.02 1.61
C TYR A 373 28.63 -3.26 1.72
N ASP A 374 27.98 -2.57 2.66
CA ASP A 374 26.55 -2.65 2.99
C ASP A 374 26.07 -4.01 3.57
N GLU A 375 27.01 -4.91 3.90
CA GLU A 375 26.73 -6.16 4.60
C GLU A 375 27.02 -6.05 6.11
N TRP A 376 26.36 -6.89 6.90
CA TRP A 376 26.42 -6.85 8.36
C TRP A 376 26.66 -8.24 8.94
N LEU A 377 27.44 -8.30 10.02
CA LEU A 377 27.67 -9.50 10.79
C LEU A 377 27.02 -9.34 12.16
N TYR A 378 26.38 -10.40 12.63
CA TYR A 378 25.90 -10.49 14.02
C TYR A 378 26.97 -11.16 14.85
N VAL A 379 27.39 -10.51 15.93
CA VAL A 379 28.57 -10.90 16.69
C VAL A 379 28.37 -10.76 18.19
N GLU A 380 29.19 -11.49 18.94
CA GLU A 380 29.30 -11.41 20.39
C GLU A 380 30.71 -10.94 20.78
N THR A 381 30.78 -10.01 21.74
CA THR A 381 32.04 -9.54 22.32
C THR A 381 32.56 -10.50 23.40
N PRO A 382 33.84 -10.40 23.82
CA PRO A 382 34.38 -11.22 24.90
C PRO A 382 33.66 -11.04 26.24
N GLU A 383 33.02 -9.88 26.43
CA GLU A 383 32.22 -9.54 27.61
C GLU A 383 30.80 -10.10 27.55
N GLY A 384 30.43 -10.77 26.46
CA GLY A 384 29.09 -11.35 26.24
C GLY A 384 28.06 -10.33 25.76
N GLU A 385 28.47 -9.19 25.21
CA GLU A 385 27.55 -8.23 24.58
C GLU A 385 27.32 -8.58 23.11
N TRP A 386 26.05 -8.55 22.69
CA TRP A 386 25.65 -9.00 21.36
C TRP A 386 25.24 -7.81 20.50
N GLY A 387 25.57 -7.84 19.21
CA GLY A 387 25.12 -6.80 18.31
C GLY A 387 25.60 -6.93 16.87
N TRP A 388 25.18 -5.97 16.06
CA TRP A 388 25.50 -5.91 14.64
C TRP A 388 26.70 -5.02 14.37
N VAL A 389 27.63 -5.55 13.60
CA VAL A 389 28.80 -4.82 13.09
C VAL A 389 28.78 -4.75 11.58
N ALA A 390 29.31 -3.64 11.06
CA ALA A 390 29.46 -3.45 9.62
C ALA A 390 30.53 -4.40 9.08
N ALA A 391 30.14 -5.29 8.16
CA ALA A 391 31.04 -6.32 7.65
C ALA A 391 32.21 -5.72 6.85
N TRP A 392 32.02 -4.55 6.22
CA TRP A 392 33.08 -3.81 5.51
C TRP A 392 34.16 -3.22 6.41
N TYR A 393 33.97 -3.27 7.74
CA TYR A 393 35.00 -2.94 8.73
C TYR A 393 35.45 -4.16 9.53
N ALA A 394 35.07 -5.37 9.11
CA ALA A 394 35.45 -6.61 9.77
C ALA A 394 36.44 -7.41 8.91
N SER A 395 37.34 -8.13 9.57
CA SER A 395 38.34 -9.02 8.97
C SER A 395 38.34 -10.36 9.69
N ASP A 396 38.52 -11.47 8.98
CA ASP A 396 38.69 -12.81 9.57
C ASP A 396 40.15 -13.09 10.01
N VAL A 397 41.03 -12.12 9.76
CA VAL A 397 42.40 -12.06 10.28
C VAL A 397 42.59 -10.80 11.12
N MET A 398 43.32 -10.92 12.23
CA MET A 398 43.70 -9.77 13.04
C MET A 398 44.64 -8.85 12.23
N THR A 399 44.34 -7.55 12.17
CA THR A 399 44.99 -6.58 11.26
C THR A 399 45.90 -5.58 11.95
#